data_AF-A0A6S7G388-F1
#
_entry.id   AF-A0A6S7G388-F1
#
_cell.length_a   1.000
_cell.length_b   1.000
_cell.length_c   1.000
_cell.angle_alpha   90.00
_cell.angle_beta   90.00
_cell.angle_gamma   90.00
#
_symmetry.space_group_name_H-M   'P 1'
#
loop_
_entity.id
_entity.type
_entity.pdbx_description
1 polymer ?
#
loop_
_entity_poly.entity_id
_entity_poly.type
_entity_poly.pdbx_seq_one_letter_code
_entity_poly.pdbx_strand_id
1 'polypeptide(L)'
;MAEVVGIVNSRPIGTLLSDVHQLQPLSPNMLLTMKTRPLSSAPSVFMSEDLYSRRHWRRAQYLADQFWIRWKNEYLQNQQSRAKWNERRPNLTVGDIVMMKEETHRNNWSLARVINTFQSQDGKVRKVDVIT
;
A
#
# COMPACT_ATOMS: atom_id res chain seq x y z
N MET A 1 -10.11 -13.13 11.43
CA MET A 1 -9.26 -12.26 12.29
C MET A 1 -7.80 -12.30 11.86
N ALA A 2 -7.12 -13.45 11.83
CA ALA A 2 -5.69 -13.53 11.48
C ALA A 2 -5.32 -12.89 10.12
N GLU A 3 -6.13 -13.14 9.07
CA GLU A 3 -5.95 -12.52 7.74
C GLU A 3 -5.98 -10.99 7.79
N VAL A 4 -6.96 -10.41 8.52
CA VAL A 4 -7.11 -8.96 8.67
C VAL A 4 -5.91 -8.34 9.37
N VAL A 5 -5.44 -8.96 10.45
CA VAL A 5 -4.23 -8.51 11.17
C VAL A 5 -3.01 -8.58 10.25
N GLY A 6 -2.87 -9.65 9.47
CA GLY A 6 -1.81 -9.79 8.47
C GLY A 6 -1.85 -8.69 7.41
N ILE A 7 -3.04 -8.31 6.95
CA ILE A 7 -3.25 -7.23 5.97
C ILE A 7 -2.84 -5.87 6.53
N VAL A 8 -3.30 -5.53 7.74
CA VAL A 8 -2.97 -4.26 8.37
C VAL A 8 -1.46 -4.17 8.64
N ASN A 9 -0.86 -5.26 9.12
CA ASN A 9 0.55 -5.30 9.48
C ASN A 9 1.49 -5.50 8.28
N SER A 10 1.00 -5.87 7.09
CA SER A 10 1.83 -5.93 5.89
C SER A 10 2.13 -4.54 5.32
N ARG A 11 1.51 -3.49 5.88
CA ARG A 11 1.69 -2.10 5.45
C ARG A 11 3.15 -1.65 5.56
N PRO A 12 3.70 -1.00 4.52
CA PRO A 12 4.96 -0.29 4.60
C PRO A 12 4.95 0.76 5.73
N ILE A 13 5.90 0.68 6.68
CA ILE A 13 6.20 1.78 7.63
C ILE A 13 7.21 2.74 7.00
N GLY A 14 8.17 2.21 6.26
CA GLY A 14 9.22 2.98 5.63
C GLY A 14 10.00 2.14 4.63
N THR A 15 10.77 2.81 3.79
CA THR A 15 11.64 2.18 2.81
C THR A 15 13.04 2.10 3.39
N LEU A 16 13.71 0.96 3.22
CA LEU A 16 15.12 0.86 3.56
C LEU A 16 15.89 1.64 2.49
N LEU A 17 16.54 2.73 2.91
CA LEU A 17 17.34 3.60 2.04
C LEU A 17 18.57 2.90 1.44
N SER A 18 18.89 1.68 1.89
CA SER A 18 20.18 1.04 1.65
C SER A 18 20.32 0.31 0.32
N ASP A 19 19.23 -0.01 -0.38
CA ASP A 19 19.32 -0.72 -1.66
C ASP A 19 18.55 0.01 -2.77
N VAL A 20 19.31 0.59 -3.70
CA VAL A 20 18.79 1.33 -4.86
C VAL A 20 17.96 0.41 -5.79
N HIS A 21 18.13 -0.91 -5.68
CA HIS A 21 17.50 -1.93 -6.51
C HIS A 21 16.38 -2.71 -5.82
N GLN A 22 16.23 -2.63 -4.49
CA GLN A 22 15.17 -3.33 -3.77
C GLN A 22 14.18 -2.36 -3.14
N LEU A 23 13.04 -2.19 -3.80
CA LEU A 23 11.86 -1.51 -3.27
C LEU A 23 11.12 -2.38 -2.25
N GLN A 24 11.83 -3.10 -1.37
CA GLN A 24 11.16 -3.86 -0.31
C GLN A 24 11.04 -2.99 0.96
N PRO A 25 9.85 -2.43 1.24
CA PRO A 25 9.65 -1.61 2.42
C PRO A 25 9.63 -2.46 3.69
N LEU A 26 10.11 -1.88 4.79
CA LEU A 26 9.94 -2.45 6.11
C LEU A 26 8.46 -2.37 6.52
N SER A 27 7.88 -3.49 6.95
CA SER A 27 6.51 -3.56 7.47
C SER A 27 6.47 -4.04 8.93
N PRO A 28 5.43 -3.69 9.71
CA PRO A 28 5.28 -4.19 11.08
C PRO A 28 5.31 -5.71 11.13
N ASN A 29 4.72 -6.38 10.13
CA ASN A 29 4.70 -7.83 10.06
C ASN A 29 6.11 -8.43 9.95
N MET A 30 7.04 -7.76 9.26
CA MET A 30 8.45 -8.19 9.22
C MET A 30 9.08 -8.16 10.60
N LEU A 31 8.80 -7.13 11.40
CA LEU A 31 9.33 -7.02 12.76
C LEU A 31 8.69 -8.05 13.71
N LEU A 32 7.37 -8.24 13.59
CA LEU A 32 6.61 -9.14 14.46
C LEU A 32 6.88 -10.62 14.19
N THR A 33 7.13 -10.98 12.92
CA THR A 33 7.28 -12.38 12.51
C THR A 33 8.70 -12.75 12.13
N MET A 34 9.61 -11.77 12.02
CA MET A 34 10.96 -11.92 11.47
C MET A 34 10.98 -12.51 10.05
N LYS A 35 9.85 -12.46 9.32
CA LYS A 35 9.73 -12.95 7.95
C LYS A 35 9.81 -11.78 6.99
N THR A 36 10.72 -11.87 6.02
CA THR A 36 10.89 -10.87 4.96
C THR A 36 9.94 -11.07 3.79
N ARG A 37 9.37 -12.27 3.63
CA ARG A 37 8.36 -12.51 2.58
C ARG A 37 6.99 -11.99 3.01
N PRO A 38 6.32 -11.19 2.18
CA PRO A 38 4.93 -10.84 2.42
C PRO A 38 4.09 -12.13 2.48
N LEU A 39 3.02 -12.09 3.28
CA LEU A 39 2.02 -13.16 3.29
C LEU A 39 1.41 -13.21 1.88
N SER A 40 1.87 -14.14 1.05
CA SER A 40 1.32 -14.36 -0.27
C SER A 40 -0.15 -14.70 -0.12
N SER A 41 -1.03 -13.86 -0.63
CA SER A 41 -2.42 -14.25 -0.85
C SER A 41 -2.42 -15.34 -1.91
N ALA A 42 -3.19 -16.41 -1.68
CA ALA A 42 -3.41 -17.40 -2.72
C ALA A 42 -3.91 -16.66 -3.99
N PRO A 43 -3.34 -16.90 -5.18
CA PRO A 43 -3.68 -16.18 -6.42
C PRO A 43 -5.09 -16.50 -6.93
N SER A 44 -5.94 -17.11 -6.12
CA SER A 44 -7.33 -17.41 -6.47
C SER A 44 -8.17 -16.14 -6.42
N VAL A 45 -8.85 -15.85 -7.51
CA VAL A 45 -9.93 -14.88 -7.56
C VAL A 45 -11.09 -15.44 -6.74
N PHE A 46 -11.45 -14.75 -5.65
CA PHE A 46 -12.60 -15.10 -4.82
C PHE A 46 -13.82 -14.29 -5.27
N MET A 47 -14.95 -14.96 -5.48
CA MET A 47 -16.16 -14.36 -6.03
C MET A 47 -17.21 -14.13 -4.93
N SER A 48 -18.25 -13.33 -5.21
CA SER A 48 -19.34 -13.08 -4.26
C SER A 48 -20.06 -14.36 -3.82
N GLU A 49 -20.10 -15.37 -4.69
CA GLU A 49 -20.69 -16.68 -4.43
C GLU A 49 -19.92 -17.44 -3.33
N ASP A 50 -18.63 -17.15 -3.14
CA ASP A 50 -17.82 -17.77 -2.09
C ASP A 50 -18.29 -17.38 -0.68
N LEU A 51 -19.09 -16.31 -0.54
CA LEU A 51 -19.74 -15.95 0.71
C LEU A 51 -20.67 -17.07 1.23
N TYR A 52 -21.30 -17.79 0.31
CA TYR A 52 -22.23 -18.89 0.60
C TYR A 52 -21.58 -20.27 0.45
N SER A 53 -20.27 -20.32 0.18
CA SER A 53 -19.55 -21.58 0.01
C SER A 53 -19.55 -22.40 1.30
N ARG A 54 -19.82 -23.71 1.18
CA ARG A 54 -19.60 -24.67 2.26
C ARG A 54 -18.11 -24.79 2.64
N ARG A 55 -17.20 -24.35 1.76
CA ARG A 55 -15.77 -24.30 2.03
C ARG A 55 -15.47 -23.04 2.84
N HIS A 56 -15.47 -23.15 4.17
CA HIS A 56 -15.25 -22.02 5.08
C HIS A 56 -13.98 -21.22 4.78
N TRP A 57 -12.91 -21.87 4.30
CA TRP A 57 -11.69 -21.18 3.92
C TRP A 57 -11.89 -20.20 2.76
N ARG A 58 -12.70 -20.54 1.74
CA ARG A 58 -12.99 -19.62 0.61
C ARG A 58 -13.77 -18.40 1.08
N ARG A 59 -14.77 -18.61 1.93
CA ARG A 59 -15.54 -17.53 2.55
C ARG A 59 -14.63 -16.56 3.32
N ALA A 60 -13.71 -17.09 4.11
CA ALA A 60 -12.75 -16.27 4.86
C ALA A 60 -11.83 -15.45 3.94
N GLN A 61 -11.38 -16.03 2.84
CA GLN A 61 -10.54 -15.35 1.86
C GLN A 61 -11.30 -14.25 1.09
N TYR A 62 -12.53 -14.51 0.66
CA TYR A 62 -13.38 -13.49 0.05
C TYR A 62 -13.60 -12.29 0.97
N LEU A 63 -13.91 -12.53 2.26
CA LEU A 63 -14.07 -11.45 3.23
C LEU A 63 -12.76 -10.68 3.47
N ALA A 64 -11.61 -11.36 3.44
CA ALA A 64 -10.30 -10.70 3.54
C ALA A 64 -10.00 -9.82 2.33
N ASP A 65 -10.41 -10.22 1.12
CA ASP A 65 -10.27 -9.41 -0.10
C ASP A 65 -11.18 -8.18 -0.07
N GLN A 66 -12.43 -8.35 0.37
CA GLN A 66 -13.35 -7.22 0.57
C GLN A 66 -12.80 -6.24 1.61
N PHE A 67 -12.22 -6.76 2.69
CA PHE A 67 -11.53 -5.94 3.67
C PHE A 67 -10.35 -5.19 3.04
N TRP A 68 -9.50 -5.85 2.26
CA TRP A 68 -8.35 -5.22 1.59
C TRP A 68 -8.76 -4.05 0.70
N ILE A 69 -9.80 -4.23 -0.13
CA ILE A 69 -10.30 -3.20 -1.04
C ILE A 69 -10.74 -1.96 -0.24
N ARG A 70 -11.56 -2.16 0.79
CA ARG A 70 -12.05 -1.06 1.65
C ARG A 70 -10.92 -0.41 2.43
N TRP A 71 -10.10 -1.22 3.09
CA TRP A 71 -8.96 -0.79 3.90
C TRP A 71 -8.02 0.08 3.08
N LYS A 72 -7.55 -0.39 1.91
CA LYS A 72 -6.64 0.39 1.06
C LYS A 72 -7.24 1.73 0.65
N ASN A 73 -8.52 1.75 0.27
CA ASN A 73 -9.19 2.97 -0.18
C ASN A 73 -9.39 3.98 0.96
N GLU A 74 -9.90 3.54 2.10
CA GLU A 74 -10.15 4.39 3.26
C GLU A 74 -8.83 4.83 3.94
N TYR A 75 -7.87 3.92 4.05
CA TYR A 75 -6.58 4.18 4.67
C TYR A 75 -5.78 5.24 3.89
N LEU A 76 -5.67 5.11 2.56
CA LEU A 76 -4.93 6.09 1.74
C LEU A 76 -5.56 7.48 1.82
N GLN A 77 -6.88 7.56 1.86
CA GLN A 77 -7.59 8.82 2.05
C GLN A 77 -7.27 9.46 3.40
N ASN A 78 -7.23 8.67 4.47
CA ASN A 78 -6.92 9.15 5.82
C ASN A 78 -5.44 9.54 6.00
N GLN A 79 -4.50 8.89 5.31
CA GLN A 79 -3.09 9.28 5.31
C GLN A 79 -2.86 10.64 4.64
N GLN A 80 -3.68 11.01 3.67
CA GLN A 80 -3.69 12.34 3.08
C GLN A 80 -4.50 13.30 3.95
N SER A 81 -4.12 13.46 5.22
CA SER A 81 -4.71 14.47 6.10
C SER A 81 -4.65 15.83 5.41
N ARG A 82 -5.80 16.36 4.99
CA ARG A 82 -5.94 17.72 4.48
C ARG A 82 -6.03 18.64 5.68
N ALA A 83 -4.88 19.00 6.25
CA ALA A 83 -4.85 20.15 7.14
C ALA A 83 -5.43 21.34 6.37
N LYS A 84 -6.37 22.08 6.99
CA LYS A 84 -6.84 23.37 6.44
C LYS A 84 -5.60 24.15 5.96
N TRP A 85 -5.72 24.77 4.79
CA TRP A 85 -4.71 25.39 3.91
C TRP A 85 -3.59 26.26 4.51
N ASN A 86 -3.43 26.33 5.83
CA ASN A 86 -2.54 27.22 6.54
C ASN A 86 -1.14 26.65 6.80
N GLU A 87 -0.92 25.34 6.65
CA GLU A 87 0.40 24.74 6.88
C GLU A 87 1.13 24.40 5.58
N ARG A 88 2.33 24.99 5.41
CA ARG A 88 3.20 24.75 4.25
C ARG A 88 3.82 23.36 4.37
N ARG A 89 3.39 22.43 3.50
CA ARG A 89 4.06 21.12 3.34
C ARG A 89 5.26 21.19 2.39
N PRO A 90 6.29 20.34 2.61
CA PRO A 90 7.37 20.16 1.66
C PRO A 90 6.82 19.61 0.33
N ASN A 91 7.44 20.02 -0.77
CA ASN A 91 7.16 19.43 -2.08
C ASN A 91 7.77 18.01 -2.15
N LEU A 92 7.24 17.17 -3.05
CA LEU A 92 7.90 15.92 -3.42
C LEU A 92 9.25 16.23 -4.08
N THR A 93 10.23 15.39 -3.79
CA THR A 93 11.60 15.45 -4.29
C THR A 93 11.98 14.18 -5.04
N VAL A 94 12.97 14.28 -5.92
CA VAL A 94 13.52 13.11 -6.61
C VAL A 94 14.12 12.15 -5.59
N GLY A 95 13.78 10.88 -5.69
CA GLY A 95 14.16 9.83 -4.74
C GLY A 95 13.09 9.49 -3.71
N ASP A 96 12.05 10.33 -3.56
CA ASP A 96 10.94 10.02 -2.66
C ASP A 96 10.21 8.75 -3.12
N ILE A 97 9.84 7.90 -2.16
CA ILE A 97 9.05 6.70 -2.43
C ILE A 97 7.59 7.01 -2.12
N VAL A 98 6.78 6.82 -3.15
CA VAL A 98 5.35 7.08 -3.14
C VAL A 98 4.57 5.79 -3.29
N MET A 99 3.34 5.83 -2.81
CA MET A 99 2.43 4.71 -2.85
C MET A 99 1.42 4.91 -3.97
N MET A 100 1.34 3.94 -4.88
CA MET A 100 0.50 4.02 -6.07
C MET A 100 -0.93 3.56 -5.75
N LYS A 101 -1.91 4.34 -6.19
CA LYS A 101 -3.33 3.99 -6.08
C LYS A 101 -3.73 3.13 -7.29
N GLU A 102 -3.30 1.88 -7.28
CA GLU A 102 -3.60 0.89 -8.33
C GLU A 102 -4.39 -0.29 -7.77
N GLU A 103 -5.14 -0.99 -8.62
CA GLU A 103 -5.77 -2.26 -8.27
C GLU A 103 -4.68 -3.33 -8.18
N THR A 104 -4.40 -3.75 -6.95
CA THR A 104 -3.36 -4.72 -6.62
C THR A 104 -3.95 -5.85 -5.81
N HIS A 105 -3.37 -7.05 -5.97
CA HIS A 105 -3.69 -8.19 -5.14
C HIS A 105 -3.46 -7.89 -3.65
N ARG A 106 -4.14 -8.65 -2.79
CA ARG A 106 -4.04 -8.51 -1.34
C ARG A 106 -2.59 -8.60 -0.88
N ASN A 107 -2.20 -7.76 0.07
CA ASN A 107 -0.82 -7.62 0.59
C ASN A 107 0.23 -7.14 -0.42
N ASN A 108 -0.15 -6.82 -1.66
CA ASN A 108 0.74 -6.18 -2.60
C ASN A 108 0.56 -4.67 -2.52
N TRP A 109 1.55 -3.98 -1.97
CA TRP A 109 1.56 -2.54 -1.87
C TRP A 109 2.38 -1.98 -3.04
N SER A 110 1.71 -1.46 -4.08
CA SER A 110 2.38 -0.83 -5.23
C SER A 110 3.12 0.42 -4.75
N LEU A 111 4.44 0.36 -4.76
CA LEU A 111 5.33 1.45 -4.44
C LEU A 111 6.06 1.88 -5.71
N ALA A 112 6.34 3.16 -5.81
CA ALA A 112 7.13 3.71 -6.90
C ALA A 112 8.08 4.78 -6.36
N ARG A 113 9.21 4.97 -7.04
CA ARG A 113 10.19 6.00 -6.71
C ARG A 113 10.05 7.18 -7.66
N VAL A 114 10.02 8.40 -7.14
CA VAL A 114 10.01 9.63 -7.94
C VAL A 114 11.36 9.79 -8.63
N ILE A 115 11.35 9.84 -9.97
CA ILE A 115 12.55 10.06 -10.79
C ILE A 115 12.66 11.51 -11.25
N ASN A 116 11.52 12.16 -11.53
CA ASN A 116 11.46 13.57 -11.93
C ASN A 116 10.31 14.28 -11.24
N THR A 117 10.50 15.57 -10.96
CA THR A 117 9.47 16.45 -10.39
C THR A 117 9.24 17.66 -11.27
N PHE A 118 7.99 17.99 -11.58
CA PHE A 118 7.63 19.17 -12.36
C PHE A 118 7.01 20.22 -11.45
N GLN A 119 7.70 21.36 -11.33
CA GLN A 119 7.21 22.51 -10.59
C GLN A 119 6.30 23.36 -11.46
N SER A 120 5.19 23.82 -10.87
CA SER A 120 4.28 24.80 -11.46
C SER A 120 4.81 26.22 -11.21
N GLN A 121 4.18 27.23 -11.82
CA GLN A 121 4.57 28.65 -11.71
C GLN A 121 4.58 29.18 -10.26
N ASP A 122 3.79 28.57 -9.39
CA ASP A 122 3.70 28.85 -7.95
C ASP A 122 4.75 28.11 -7.10
N GLY A 123 5.71 27.43 -7.74
CA GLY A 123 6.78 26.68 -7.08
C GLY A 123 6.31 25.38 -6.40
N LYS A 124 5.10 24.90 -6.72
CA LYS A 124 4.52 23.66 -6.17
C LYS A 124 4.65 22.50 -7.15
N VAL A 125 5.00 21.31 -6.64
CA VAL A 125 5.07 20.08 -7.45
C VAL A 125 3.69 19.42 -7.49
N ARG A 126 3.10 19.34 -8.69
CA ARG A 126 1.79 18.69 -8.94
C ARG A 126 1.88 17.49 -9.88
N LYS A 127 3.01 17.32 -10.55
CA LYS A 127 3.29 16.21 -11.46
C LYS A 127 4.67 15.66 -11.17
N VAL A 128 4.79 14.34 -11.18
CA VAL A 128 6.03 13.60 -10.99
C VAL A 128 6.07 12.44 -11.97
N ASP A 129 7.27 12.10 -12.44
CA ASP A 129 7.49 10.81 -13.11
C ASP A 129 7.97 9.82 -12.05
N VAL A 130 7.51 8.58 -12.12
CA VAL A 130 7.83 7.53 -11.16
C VAL A 130 8.32 6.27 -11.86
N ILE A 131 9.16 5.49 -11.18
CA ILE A 131 9.59 4.15 -11.59
C ILE A 131 9.14 3.13 -10.54
N THR A 132 8.49 2.06 -11.00
CA THR A 132 8.07 0.90 -10.18
C THR A 132 9.15 -0.17 -10.12
#